data_AF-A0A820TS34-F1
#
_entry.id   AF-A0A820TS34-F1
#
_cell.length_a   1.000
_cell.length_b   1.000
_cell.length_c   1.000
_cell.angle_alpha   90.00
_cell.angle_beta   90.00
_cell.angle_gamma   90.00
#
_symmetry.space_group_name_H-M   'P 1'
#
loop_
_entity.id
_entity.type
_entity.pdbx_description
1 polymer ?
#
loop_
_entity_poly.entity_id
_entity_poly.type
_entity_poly.pdbx_seq_one_letter_code
_entity_poly.pdbx_strand_id
1 'polypeptide(L)'
;MGWAGGRFGIFGINAQVPSTSLKLTLNYASVILAATSAIFFVLIKSNNTSKESTTSYKPNKQATVEMEKMADSNEDATEIITETDFPFLAHLSAPIQKVLGCVLALMAGVFYGLMFIPDQYIRDHPEKFLYRGERPPLNGLYYINSQYSGILLSSTFYFIVYALLKRNKPTINPTIALPAMASGSMWAIANIGFILAISSLTGAVAYPIVAILPGVVTSLWSLFWFREIVGKKNYIYLGCGMFLRCLAALLSGLSA
;
A
#
# COMPACT_ATOMS: atom_id res chain seq x y z
N MET A 1 -9.84 -5.88 6.36
CA MET A 1 -10.49 -7.05 5.71
C MET A 1 -9.73 -8.35 5.91
N GLY A 2 -8.41 -8.44 5.66
CA GLY A 2 -7.69 -9.72 5.82
C GLY A 2 -7.77 -10.33 7.22
N TRP A 3 -7.62 -9.50 8.27
CA TRP A 3 -7.87 -9.94 9.64
C TRP A 3 -9.27 -10.54 9.83
N ALA A 4 -10.31 -9.87 9.33
CA ALA A 4 -11.69 -10.34 9.44
C ALA A 4 -11.91 -11.64 8.66
N GLY A 5 -11.27 -11.78 7.48
CA GLY A 5 -11.23 -13.00 6.70
C GLY A 5 -10.75 -14.20 7.52
N GLY A 6 -9.55 -14.09 8.08
CA GLY A 6 -8.98 -15.12 8.95
C GLY A 6 -9.79 -15.36 10.23
N ARG A 7 -10.21 -14.29 10.92
CA ARG A 7 -10.91 -14.38 12.20
C ARG A 7 -12.29 -15.02 12.11
N PHE A 8 -13.06 -14.70 11.07
CA PHE A 8 -14.47 -15.13 10.95
C PHE A 8 -14.68 -16.25 9.93
N GLY A 9 -13.63 -16.69 9.22
CA GLY A 9 -13.80 -17.74 8.22
C GLY A 9 -14.55 -17.27 6.97
N ILE A 10 -14.33 -16.02 6.55
CA ILE A 10 -15.05 -15.45 5.38
C ILE A 10 -14.71 -16.28 4.14
N PHE A 11 -15.71 -16.57 3.30
CA PHE A 11 -15.61 -17.44 2.12
C PHE A 11 -15.31 -18.91 2.43
N GLY A 12 -15.65 -19.36 3.64
CA GLY A 12 -15.62 -20.77 4.01
C GLY A 12 -14.25 -21.29 4.45
N ILE A 13 -13.26 -20.42 4.64
CA ILE A 13 -11.98 -20.79 5.27
C ILE A 13 -12.18 -21.11 6.75
N ASN A 14 -11.27 -21.88 7.36
CA ASN A 14 -11.32 -22.18 8.77
C ASN A 14 -11.12 -20.92 9.61
N ALA A 15 -12.03 -20.66 10.56
CA ALA A 15 -11.95 -19.51 11.43
C ALA A 15 -10.76 -19.64 12.40
N GLN A 16 -9.89 -18.62 12.41
CA GLN A 16 -8.69 -18.56 13.24
C GLN A 16 -9.03 -17.82 14.55
N VAL A 17 -9.52 -18.58 15.54
CA VAL A 17 -9.91 -18.04 16.84
C VAL A 17 -8.77 -18.23 17.86
N PRO A 18 -8.30 -17.17 18.53
CA PRO A 18 -7.31 -17.30 19.60
C PRO A 18 -7.76 -18.27 20.71
N SER A 19 -6.83 -19.05 21.24
CA SER A 19 -7.10 -20.18 22.14
C SER A 19 -7.63 -19.81 23.53
N THR A 20 -7.57 -18.53 23.92
CA THR A 20 -7.88 -18.07 25.27
C THR A 20 -8.54 -16.70 25.23
N SER A 21 -9.45 -16.42 26.16
CA SER A 21 -10.16 -15.14 26.26
C SER A 21 -9.22 -13.94 26.37
N LEU A 22 -8.08 -14.08 27.04
CA LEU A 22 -7.06 -13.02 27.11
C LEU A 22 -6.46 -12.71 25.73
N LYS A 23 -6.03 -13.75 24.99
CA LYS A 23 -5.48 -13.61 23.63
C LYS A 23 -6.51 -13.02 22.67
N LEU A 24 -7.77 -13.41 22.82
CA LEU A 24 -8.88 -12.85 22.08
C LEU A 24 -9.01 -11.34 22.32
N THR A 25 -9.03 -10.90 23.58
CA THR A 25 -9.09 -9.47 23.92
C THR A 25 -7.90 -8.70 23.36
N LEU A 26 -6.69 -9.25 23.46
CA LEU A 26 -5.48 -8.63 22.89
C LEU A 26 -5.56 -8.49 21.36
N ASN A 27 -6.10 -9.49 20.67
CA ASN A 27 -6.28 -9.47 19.22
C ASN A 27 -7.30 -8.41 18.75
N TYR A 28 -8.44 -8.30 19.44
CA TYR A 28 -9.41 -7.24 19.10
C TYR A 28 -8.89 -5.85 19.47
N ALA A 29 -8.23 -5.72 20.62
CA ALA A 29 -7.61 -4.47 21.03
C ALA A 29 -6.56 -4.01 20.01
N SER A 30 -5.72 -4.92 19.49
CA SER A 30 -4.72 -4.57 18.46
C SER A 30 -5.37 -3.97 17.21
N VAL A 31 -6.46 -4.56 16.72
CA VAL A 31 -7.18 -4.08 15.54
C VAL A 31 -7.83 -2.72 15.79
N ILE A 32 -8.46 -2.54 16.95
CA ILE A 32 -9.09 -1.27 17.34
C ILE A 32 -8.04 -0.17 17.46
N LEU A 33 -6.90 -0.44 18.12
CA LEU A 33 -5.80 0.52 18.23
C LEU A 33 -5.21 0.83 16.86
N ALA A 34 -5.03 -0.17 15.99
CA ALA A 34 -4.54 0.04 14.63
C ALA A 34 -5.47 0.94 13.81
N ALA A 35 -6.78 0.71 13.88
CA ALA A 35 -7.78 1.57 13.23
C ALA A 35 -7.78 2.99 13.80
N THR A 36 -7.72 3.13 15.13
CA THR A 36 -7.69 4.43 15.81
C THR A 36 -6.43 5.21 15.45
N SER A 37 -5.28 4.54 15.33
CA SER A 37 -4.03 5.18 14.93
C SER A 37 -4.13 5.86 13.56
N ALA A 38 -4.90 5.31 12.62
CA ALA A 38 -5.07 5.88 11.28
C ALA A 38 -5.69 7.28 11.31
N ILE A 39 -6.54 7.58 12.29
CA ILE A 39 -7.14 8.91 12.49
C ILE A 39 -6.04 9.95 12.74
N PHE A 40 -5.03 9.63 13.56
CA PHE A 40 -3.91 10.54 13.81
C PHE A 40 -3.12 10.86 12.56
N PHE A 41 -2.93 9.90 11.65
CA PHE A 41 -2.24 10.13 10.37
C PHE A 41 -3.05 10.98 9.41
N VAL A 42 -4.38 10.84 9.39
CA VAL A 42 -5.28 11.69 8.58
C VAL A 42 -5.23 13.15 9.04
N LEU A 43 -4.95 13.40 10.32
CA LEU A 43 -4.85 14.76 10.88
C LEU A 43 -3.50 15.44 10.60
N ILE A 44 -2.50 14.72 10.11
CA ILE A 44 -1.20 15.30 9.73
C ILE A 44 -1.39 16.11 8.45
N LYS A 45 -1.12 17.42 8.53
CA LYS A 45 -1.10 18.29 7.35
C LYS A 45 0.31 18.29 6.77
N SER A 46 0.46 17.86 5.52
CA SER A 46 1.69 18.12 4.76
C SER A 46 1.72 19.59 4.39
N ASN A 47 2.79 20.30 4.76
CA ASN A 47 3.01 21.68 4.36
C ASN A 47 3.63 21.71 2.96
N ASN A 48 2.91 21.19 1.96
CA ASN A 48 3.21 21.52 0.56
C ASN A 48 2.60 22.88 0.23
N THR A 49 2.99 23.90 0.99
CA THR A 49 2.87 25.28 0.51
C THR A 49 4.16 25.54 -0.25
N SER A 50 4.14 25.22 -1.55
CA SER A 50 4.96 25.96 -2.52
C SER A 50 4.86 27.41 -2.12
N LYS A 51 5.99 28.03 -1.75
CA LYS A 51 6.03 29.45 -1.46
C LYS A 51 5.61 30.17 -2.73
N GLU A 52 4.33 30.51 -2.86
CA GLU A 52 3.86 31.60 -3.71
C GLU A 52 4.44 32.89 -3.14
N SER A 53 5.74 33.10 -3.38
CA SER A 53 6.35 34.42 -3.27
C SER A 53 5.84 35.21 -4.47
N THR A 54 4.71 35.87 -4.26
CA THR A 54 4.20 36.91 -5.13
C THR A 54 5.16 38.10 -5.03
N THR A 55 6.28 38.05 -5.75
CA THR A 55 7.15 39.22 -5.91
C THR A 55 7.21 39.54 -7.40
N SER A 56 6.45 40.56 -7.78
CA SER A 56 6.49 41.21 -9.10
C SER A 56 7.93 41.51 -9.52
N TYR A 57 8.43 40.83 -10.56
CA TYR A 57 9.67 41.19 -11.24
C TYR A 57 9.45 41.25 -12.76
N LYS A 58 9.69 42.43 -13.33
CA LYS A 58 9.61 42.72 -14.77
C LYS A 58 10.82 42.07 -15.49
N PRO A 59 10.66 41.39 -16.63
CA PRO A 59 11.79 40.75 -17.29
C PRO A 59 12.61 41.78 -18.06
N ASN A 60 13.92 41.85 -17.79
CA ASN A 60 14.88 42.48 -18.70
C ASN A 60 15.57 41.38 -19.54
N LYS A 61 15.34 41.43 -20.85
CA LYS A 61 15.85 40.51 -21.87
C LYS A 61 17.28 40.89 -22.24
N GLN A 62 18.28 40.45 -21.48
CA GLN A 62 19.68 40.51 -21.93
C GLN A 62 20.67 39.66 -21.12
N ALA A 63 20.25 39.00 -20.05
CA ALA A 63 21.06 38.01 -19.32
C ALA A 63 20.71 36.55 -19.71
N THR A 64 20.10 36.35 -20.88
CA THR A 64 19.45 35.11 -21.32
C THR A 64 20.37 34.16 -22.11
N VAL A 65 21.69 34.35 -22.09
CA VAL A 65 22.60 33.57 -22.98
C VAL A 65 23.80 32.93 -22.27
N GLU A 66 24.10 33.28 -21.01
CA GLU A 66 25.32 32.76 -20.33
C GLU A 66 25.06 31.83 -19.14
N MET A 67 23.81 31.70 -18.69
CA MET A 67 23.41 30.76 -17.62
C MET A 67 22.88 29.41 -18.18
N GLU A 68 23.17 29.11 -19.45
CA GLU A 68 22.67 27.93 -20.18
C GLU A 68 23.74 26.83 -20.35
N LYS A 69 24.87 26.89 -19.60
CA LYS A 69 25.98 25.92 -19.75
C LYS A 69 26.55 25.30 -18.48
N MET A 70 25.96 25.50 -17.31
CA MET A 70 26.42 24.88 -16.04
C MET A 70 25.29 24.48 -15.07
N ALA A 71 24.08 24.24 -15.58
CA ALA A 71 22.97 23.65 -14.81
C ALA A 71 22.59 22.25 -15.31
N ASP A 72 23.52 21.57 -15.98
CA ASP A 72 23.42 20.17 -16.40
C ASP A 72 23.95 19.26 -15.29
N SER A 73 23.26 19.25 -14.15
CA SER A 73 23.36 18.20 -13.13
C SER A 73 22.44 18.54 -11.95
N ASN A 74 21.37 17.75 -11.80
CA ASN A 74 20.47 17.68 -10.64
C ASN A 74 19.42 18.80 -10.49
N GLU A 75 18.34 18.68 -11.25
CA GLU A 75 16.99 19.19 -10.95
C GLU A 75 16.05 18.41 -11.89
N ASP A 76 14.91 17.86 -11.52
CA ASP A 76 14.23 17.79 -10.25
C ASP A 76 13.18 16.68 -10.37
N ALA A 77 13.17 15.76 -9.41
CA ALA A 77 12.25 14.64 -9.33
C ALA A 77 10.93 15.10 -8.70
N THR A 78 10.24 16.10 -9.27
CA THR A 78 8.91 16.48 -8.77
C THR A 78 8.04 17.19 -9.81
N GLU A 79 7.83 16.58 -10.98
CA GLU A 79 6.64 16.92 -11.77
C GLU A 79 5.42 16.32 -11.07
N ILE A 80 4.66 17.18 -10.39
CA ILE A 80 3.29 16.91 -9.98
C ILE A 80 2.54 16.50 -11.25
N ILE A 81 2.00 15.27 -11.28
CA ILE A 81 1.17 14.74 -12.36
C ILE A 81 -0.03 15.68 -12.56
N THR A 82 0.10 16.65 -13.46
CA THR A 82 -0.95 17.61 -13.83
C THR A 82 -1.63 17.27 -15.14
N GLU A 83 -1.07 16.36 -15.96
CA GLU A 83 -1.79 15.81 -17.08
C GLU A 83 -2.58 14.57 -16.65
N THR A 84 -3.88 14.76 -16.42
CA THR A 84 -4.79 13.62 -16.37
C THR A 84 -4.85 13.02 -17.76
N ASP A 85 -4.11 11.93 -17.95
CA ASP A 85 -4.03 11.14 -19.20
C ASP A 85 -5.40 10.59 -19.70
N PHE A 86 -6.46 10.85 -18.93
CA PHE A 86 -7.83 10.42 -19.14
C PHE A 86 -8.80 11.64 -19.17
N PRO A 87 -9.13 12.15 -20.36
CA PRO A 87 -10.02 13.31 -20.54
C PRO A 87 -11.39 13.16 -19.86
N PHE A 88 -11.88 11.92 -19.68
CA PHE A 88 -13.15 11.66 -19.03
C PHE A 88 -13.16 12.04 -17.53
N LEU A 89 -12.01 11.92 -16.84
CA LEU A 89 -11.89 12.30 -15.43
C LEU A 89 -11.97 13.82 -15.27
N ALA A 90 -11.44 14.58 -16.23
CA ALA A 90 -11.49 16.04 -16.24
C ALA A 90 -12.91 16.61 -16.38
N HIS A 91 -13.86 15.82 -16.91
CA HIS A 91 -15.26 16.22 -17.03
C HIS A 91 -16.09 16.00 -15.75
N LEU A 92 -15.54 15.34 -14.72
CA LEU A 92 -16.23 15.11 -13.45
C LEU A 92 -16.02 16.29 -12.49
N SER A 93 -17.03 16.62 -11.69
CA SER A 93 -16.90 17.65 -10.65
C SER A 93 -15.95 17.18 -9.52
N ALA A 94 -15.26 18.12 -8.88
CA ALA A 94 -14.31 17.81 -7.80
C ALA A 94 -14.89 16.97 -6.64
N PRO A 95 -16.16 17.16 -6.21
CA PRO A 95 -16.77 16.27 -5.21
C PRO A 95 -16.90 14.82 -5.72
N ILE A 96 -17.28 14.63 -6.98
CA ILE A 96 -17.46 13.29 -7.56
C ILE A 96 -16.10 12.58 -7.68
N GLN A 97 -15.06 13.28 -8.11
CA GLN A 97 -13.70 12.74 -8.17
C GLN A 97 -13.22 12.26 -6.79
N LYS A 98 -13.48 13.03 -5.73
CA LYS A 98 -13.15 12.64 -4.34
C LYS A 98 -13.90 11.39 -3.90
N VAL A 99 -15.22 11.36 -4.12
CA VAL A 99 -16.05 10.19 -3.77
C VAL A 99 -15.58 8.95 -4.53
N LEU A 100 -15.34 9.08 -5.84
CA LEU A 100 -14.85 7.98 -6.68
C LEU A 100 -13.50 7.47 -6.19
N GLY A 101 -12.55 8.36 -5.90
CA GLY A 101 -11.25 7.99 -5.33
C GLY A 101 -11.37 7.27 -3.98
N CYS A 102 -12.24 7.75 -3.08
CA CYS A 102 -12.50 7.08 -1.80
C CYS A 102 -13.10 5.67 -2.00
N VAL A 103 -14.09 5.54 -2.89
CA VAL A 103 -14.72 4.24 -3.19
C VAL A 103 -13.69 3.26 -3.76
N LEU A 104 -12.90 3.69 -4.74
CA LEU A 104 -11.85 2.86 -5.34
C LEU A 104 -10.79 2.45 -4.31
N ALA A 105 -10.39 3.36 -3.42
CA ALA A 105 -9.44 3.05 -2.34
C ALA A 105 -9.99 2.02 -1.35
N LEU A 106 -11.28 2.12 -0.98
CA LEU A 106 -11.94 1.12 -0.14
C LEU A 106 -12.01 -0.24 -0.83
N MET A 107 -12.41 -0.27 -2.10
CA MET A 107 -12.44 -1.51 -2.90
C MET A 107 -11.05 -2.14 -2.99
N ALA A 108 -10.02 -1.36 -3.30
CA ALA A 108 -8.64 -1.83 -3.33
C ALA A 108 -8.20 -2.42 -1.99
N GLY A 109 -8.53 -1.75 -0.87
CA GLY A 109 -8.25 -2.26 0.48
C GLY A 109 -8.99 -3.57 0.81
N VAL A 110 -10.22 -3.74 0.32
CA VAL A 110 -10.97 -4.99 0.45
C VAL A 110 -10.27 -6.11 -0.33
N PHE A 111 -9.97 -5.90 -1.61
CA PHE A 111 -9.31 -6.91 -2.45
C PHE A 111 -7.92 -7.27 -1.93
N TYR A 112 -7.12 -6.28 -1.52
CA TYR A 112 -5.80 -6.52 -0.92
C TYR A 112 -5.91 -7.34 0.37
N GLY A 113 -6.92 -7.07 1.20
CA GLY A 113 -7.18 -7.87 2.39
C GLY A 113 -7.63 -9.30 2.09
N LEU A 114 -8.26 -9.55 0.95
CA LEU A 114 -8.79 -10.87 0.58
C LEU A 114 -7.84 -11.68 -0.32
N MET A 115 -6.69 -11.13 -0.72
CA MET A 115 -5.86 -11.73 -1.75
C MET A 115 -5.33 -13.13 -1.42
N PHE A 116 -5.17 -13.47 -0.13
CA PHE A 116 -4.72 -14.79 0.32
C PHE A 116 -5.87 -15.76 0.66
N ILE A 117 -7.12 -15.35 0.55
CA ILE A 117 -8.28 -16.21 0.85
C ILE A 117 -8.34 -17.43 -0.08
N PRO A 118 -8.13 -17.32 -1.42
CA PRO A 118 -8.19 -18.50 -2.29
C PRO A 118 -7.13 -19.53 -1.95
N ASP A 119 -5.91 -19.06 -1.67
CA ASP A 119 -4.77 -19.85 -1.23
C ASP A 119 -5.07 -20.57 0.11
N GLN A 120 -5.63 -19.85 1.08
CA GLN A 120 -6.04 -20.44 2.34
C GLN A 120 -7.20 -21.43 2.19
N TYR A 121 -8.15 -21.17 1.30
CA TYR A 121 -9.30 -22.07 1.06
C TYR A 121 -8.87 -23.45 0.56
N ILE A 122 -7.89 -23.51 -0.35
CA ILE A 122 -7.34 -24.78 -0.86
C ILE A 122 -6.65 -25.55 0.27
N ARG A 123 -5.89 -24.85 1.12
CA ARG A 123 -5.24 -25.46 2.28
C ARG A 123 -6.20 -25.98 3.34
N ASP A 124 -7.32 -25.29 3.53
CA ASP A 124 -8.35 -25.65 4.51
C ASP A 124 -9.23 -26.82 4.02
N HIS A 125 -9.28 -27.08 2.71
CA HIS A 125 -10.05 -28.17 2.10
C HIS A 125 -9.20 -29.08 1.21
N PRO A 126 -8.11 -29.69 1.73
CA PRO A 126 -7.20 -30.49 0.92
C PRO A 126 -7.88 -31.70 0.26
N GLU A 127 -8.98 -32.19 0.83
CA GLU A 127 -9.79 -33.28 0.30
C GLU A 127 -10.51 -32.93 -1.01
N LYS A 128 -10.81 -31.65 -1.25
CA LYS A 128 -11.48 -31.19 -2.48
C LYS A 128 -10.52 -30.98 -3.65
N PHE A 129 -9.24 -30.80 -3.36
CA PHE A 129 -8.22 -30.41 -4.33
C PHE A 129 -7.14 -31.50 -4.52
N LEU A 130 -7.54 -32.76 -4.39
CA LEU A 130 -6.68 -33.90 -4.68
C LEU A 130 -6.30 -33.89 -6.17
N TYR A 131 -5.00 -33.83 -6.45
CA TYR A 131 -4.48 -33.94 -7.81
C TYR A 131 -3.62 -35.20 -7.91
N ARG A 132 -3.97 -36.10 -8.83
CA ARG A 132 -3.29 -37.40 -9.00
C ARG A 132 -3.18 -38.21 -7.68
N GLY A 133 -4.20 -38.12 -6.82
CA GLY A 133 -4.21 -38.82 -5.53
C GLY A 133 -3.33 -38.20 -4.43
N GLU A 134 -2.62 -37.11 -4.74
CA GLU A 134 -1.81 -36.37 -3.77
C GLU A 134 -2.58 -35.16 -3.22
N ARG A 135 -2.37 -34.87 -1.94
CA ARG A 135 -2.94 -33.69 -1.28
C ARG A 135 -2.19 -32.43 -1.71
N PRO A 136 -2.89 -31.29 -1.82
CA PRO A 136 -2.22 -30.03 -2.11
C PRO A 136 -1.25 -29.65 -0.98
N PRO A 137 -0.17 -28.91 -1.29
CA PRO A 137 0.79 -28.49 -0.29
C PRO A 137 0.12 -27.61 0.77
N LEU A 138 0.43 -27.85 2.04
CA LEU A 138 -0.09 -27.06 3.18
C LEU A 138 0.72 -25.79 3.42
N ASN A 139 1.93 -25.68 2.86
CA ASN A 139 2.73 -24.47 3.00
C ASN A 139 2.33 -23.45 1.93
N GLY A 140 2.02 -22.22 2.35
CA GLY A 140 1.61 -21.15 1.44
C GLY A 140 2.65 -20.71 0.42
N LEU A 141 3.93 -21.01 0.66
CA LEU A 141 5.00 -20.71 -0.27
C LEU A 141 4.81 -21.36 -1.65
N TYR A 142 4.21 -22.54 -1.72
CA TYR A 142 4.00 -23.25 -2.99
C TYR A 142 2.99 -22.55 -3.91
N TYR A 143 2.13 -21.67 -3.37
CA TYR A 143 1.13 -20.94 -4.14
C TYR A 143 1.63 -19.58 -4.65
N ILE A 144 2.80 -19.13 -4.19
CA ILE A 144 3.40 -17.85 -4.58
C ILE A 144 3.60 -17.76 -6.09
N ASN A 145 4.08 -18.83 -6.71
CA ASN A 145 4.31 -18.84 -8.15
C ASN A 145 3.01 -18.60 -8.94
N SER A 146 1.90 -19.21 -8.50
CA SER A 146 0.58 -18.99 -9.09
C SER A 146 0.10 -17.55 -8.88
N GLN A 147 0.31 -16.99 -7.69
CA GLN A 147 -0.06 -15.62 -7.37
C GLN A 147 0.71 -14.61 -8.24
N TYR A 148 2.03 -14.74 -8.34
CA TYR A 148 2.87 -13.85 -9.15
C TYR A 148 2.59 -13.99 -10.65
N SER A 149 2.32 -15.21 -11.13
CA SER A 149 1.87 -15.42 -12.51
C SER A 149 0.54 -14.70 -12.77
N GLY A 150 -0.41 -14.77 -11.84
CA GLY A 150 -1.69 -14.05 -11.93
C GLY A 150 -1.51 -12.52 -11.94
N ILE A 151 -0.60 -11.98 -11.13
CA ILE A 151 -0.26 -10.55 -11.11
C ILE A 151 0.36 -10.13 -12.44
N LEU A 152 1.32 -10.90 -12.96
CA LEU A 152 1.96 -10.62 -14.24
C LEU A 152 0.92 -10.62 -15.37
N LEU A 153 0.09 -11.67 -15.46
CA LEU A 153 -0.97 -11.76 -16.47
C LEU A 153 -1.95 -10.59 -16.39
N SER A 154 -2.38 -10.24 -15.18
CA SER A 154 -3.30 -9.11 -14.96
C SER A 154 -2.67 -7.77 -15.34
N SER A 155 -1.38 -7.58 -15.01
CA SER A 155 -0.64 -6.36 -15.33
C SER A 155 -0.42 -6.23 -16.84
N THR A 156 -0.09 -7.34 -17.51
CA THR A 156 0.01 -7.40 -18.97
C THR A 156 -1.33 -7.12 -19.63
N PHE A 157 -2.42 -7.72 -19.14
CA PHE A 157 -3.77 -7.45 -19.64
C PHE A 157 -4.14 -5.97 -19.51
N TYR A 158 -3.92 -5.39 -18.33
CA TYR A 158 -4.14 -3.96 -18.09
C TYR A 158 -3.34 -3.09 -19.05
N PHE A 159 -2.06 -3.40 -19.26
CA PHE A 159 -1.20 -2.69 -20.20
C PHE A 159 -1.67 -2.81 -21.66
N ILE A 160 -2.11 -4.00 -22.08
CA ILE A 160 -2.68 -4.21 -23.42
C ILE A 160 -3.94 -3.35 -23.61
N VAL A 161 -4.86 -3.37 -22.65
CA VAL A 161 -6.08 -2.54 -22.71
C VAL A 161 -5.71 -1.06 -22.79
N TYR A 162 -4.77 -0.59 -21.96
CA TYR A 162 -4.27 0.78 -22.01
C TYR A 162 -3.68 1.15 -23.37
N ALA A 163 -2.81 0.30 -23.92
CA ALA A 163 -2.19 0.51 -25.22
C ALA A 163 -3.24 0.54 -26.36
N LEU A 164 -4.27 -0.32 -26.31
CA LEU A 164 -5.37 -0.32 -27.27
C LEU A 164 -6.18 0.97 -27.20
N LEU A 165 -6.54 1.44 -25.99
CA LEU A 165 -7.27 2.69 -25.78
C LEU A 165 -6.48 3.91 -26.28
N LYS A 166 -5.16 3.91 -26.09
CA LYS A 166 -4.24 4.94 -26.61
C LYS A 166 -3.81 4.71 -28.07
N ARG A 167 -4.46 3.78 -28.80
CA ARG A 167 -4.18 3.47 -30.21
C ARG A 167 -2.69 3.18 -30.49
N ASN A 168 -2.09 2.36 -29.64
CA ASN A 168 -0.68 1.96 -29.67
C ASN A 168 0.32 3.13 -29.49
N LYS A 169 -0.11 4.23 -28.85
CA LYS A 169 0.77 5.33 -28.41
C LYS A 169 0.68 5.55 -26.89
N PRO A 170 1.05 4.56 -26.06
CA PRO A 170 1.06 4.73 -24.61
C PRO A 170 2.16 5.71 -24.19
N THR A 171 1.80 6.66 -23.32
CA THR A 171 2.75 7.54 -22.62
C THR A 171 3.34 6.76 -21.45
N ILE A 172 4.66 6.50 -21.48
CA ILE A 172 5.39 5.86 -20.39
C ILE A 172 6.63 6.68 -20.13
N ASN A 173 6.82 7.13 -18.90
CA ASN A 173 8.04 7.82 -18.51
C ASN A 173 9.16 6.77 -18.30
N PRO A 174 10.25 6.79 -19.09
CA PRO A 174 11.31 5.78 -18.97
C PRO A 174 12.10 5.91 -17.67
N THR A 175 12.16 7.11 -17.07
CA THR A 175 12.91 7.39 -15.85
C THR A 175 12.35 6.65 -14.62
N ILE A 176 11.05 6.36 -14.61
CA ILE A 176 10.40 5.62 -13.51
C ILE A 176 10.43 4.11 -13.67
N ALA A 177 10.81 3.58 -14.85
CA ALA A 177 10.73 2.15 -15.15
C ALA A 177 11.63 1.32 -14.23
N LEU A 178 12.92 1.68 -14.11
CA LEU A 178 13.86 0.96 -13.25
C LEU A 178 13.54 1.07 -11.75
N PRO A 179 13.24 2.28 -11.21
CA PRO A 179 12.76 2.40 -9.83
C PRO A 179 11.50 1.59 -9.54
N ALA A 180 10.55 1.54 -10.49
CA ALA A 180 9.34 0.74 -10.36
C ALA A 180 9.67 -0.76 -10.26
N MET A 181 10.56 -1.28 -11.11
CA MET A 181 11.00 -2.68 -11.05
C MET A 181 11.71 -3.03 -9.73
N ALA A 182 12.54 -2.13 -9.21
CA ALA A 182 13.19 -2.30 -7.91
C ALA A 182 12.16 -2.33 -6.78
N SER A 183 11.18 -1.41 -6.80
CA SER A 183 10.10 -1.38 -5.81
C SER A 183 9.21 -2.63 -5.86
N GLY A 184 8.94 -3.16 -7.05
CA GLY A 184 8.19 -4.40 -7.25
C GLY A 184 8.93 -5.62 -6.70
N SER A 185 10.25 -5.67 -6.91
CA SER A 185 11.11 -6.71 -6.31
C SER A 185 11.09 -6.66 -4.79
N MET A 186 11.19 -5.46 -4.21
CA MET A 186 11.09 -5.26 -2.76
C MET A 186 9.73 -5.71 -2.22
N TRP A 187 8.64 -5.38 -2.91
CA TRP A 187 7.29 -5.82 -2.57
C TRP A 187 7.15 -7.35 -2.64
N ALA A 188 7.74 -8.00 -3.64
CA ALA A 188 7.70 -9.46 -3.77
C ALA A 188 8.45 -10.16 -2.62
N ILE A 189 9.63 -9.66 -2.23
CA ILE A 189 10.37 -10.19 -1.08
C ILE A 189 9.55 -10.03 0.22
N ALA A 190 8.93 -8.86 0.41
CA ALA A 190 8.07 -8.60 1.56
C ALA A 190 6.85 -9.55 1.61
N ASN A 191 6.24 -9.86 0.46
CA ASN A 191 5.10 -10.80 0.39
C ASN A 191 5.51 -12.23 0.76
N ILE A 192 6.68 -12.70 0.32
CA ILE A 192 7.21 -14.00 0.74
C ILE A 192 7.36 -14.05 2.27
N GLY A 193 7.96 -13.00 2.85
CA GLY A 193 8.08 -12.87 4.30
C GLY A 193 6.72 -12.84 5.01
N PHE A 194 5.72 -12.21 4.42
CA PHE A 194 4.38 -12.15 4.98
C PHE A 194 3.68 -13.53 4.98
N ILE A 195 3.81 -14.31 3.90
CA ILE A 195 3.24 -15.65 3.82
C ILE A 195 3.88 -16.59 4.85
N LEU A 196 5.20 -16.47 5.05
CA LEU A 196 5.90 -17.18 6.13
C LEU A 196 5.35 -16.79 7.51
N ALA A 197 5.12 -15.49 7.75
CA ALA A 197 4.56 -15.02 9.01
C ALA A 197 3.13 -15.56 9.24
N ILE A 198 2.28 -15.60 8.22
CA ILE A 198 0.93 -16.18 8.30
C ILE A 198 1.01 -17.67 8.66
N SER A 199 1.96 -18.39 8.07
CA SER A 199 2.16 -19.83 8.31
C SER A 199 2.59 -20.12 9.75
N SER A 200 3.28 -19.18 10.42
CA SER A 200 3.78 -19.35 11.78
C SER A 200 2.88 -18.76 12.87
N LEU A 201 2.24 -17.59 12.64
CA LEU A 201 1.47 -16.85 13.67
C LEU A 201 -0.05 -16.89 13.44
N THR A 202 -0.54 -17.52 12.36
CA THR A 202 -1.91 -17.40 11.82
C THR A 202 -2.22 -16.01 11.24
N GLY A 203 -3.17 -15.95 10.30
CA GLY A 203 -3.60 -14.69 9.69
C GLY A 203 -4.18 -13.70 10.71
N ALA A 204 -4.94 -14.18 11.70
CA ALA A 204 -5.54 -13.34 12.74
C ALA A 204 -4.51 -12.50 13.51
N VAL A 205 -3.25 -12.95 13.62
CA VAL A 205 -2.16 -12.19 14.25
C VAL A 205 -1.26 -11.49 13.25
N ALA A 206 -0.98 -12.12 12.10
CA ALA A 206 -0.05 -11.59 11.11
C ALA A 206 -0.61 -10.36 10.36
N TYR A 207 -1.92 -10.34 10.05
CA TYR A 207 -2.54 -9.23 9.29
C TYR A 207 -2.45 -7.88 10.02
N PRO A 208 -2.76 -7.76 11.32
CA PRO A 208 -2.57 -6.50 12.03
C PRO A 208 -1.12 -6.04 12.04
N ILE A 209 -0.15 -6.93 12.25
CA ILE A 209 1.29 -6.59 12.26
C ILE A 209 1.70 -6.00 10.91
N VAL A 210 1.36 -6.66 9.80
CA VAL A 210 1.67 -6.17 8.45
C VAL A 210 0.94 -4.89 8.08
N ALA A 211 -0.26 -4.64 8.60
CA ALA A 211 -0.94 -3.36 8.36
C ALA A 211 -0.28 -2.17 9.07
N ILE A 212 0.53 -2.42 10.10
CA ILE A 212 1.11 -1.40 10.98
C ILE A 212 2.55 -1.05 10.56
N LEU A 213 3.40 -2.06 10.42
CA LEU A 213 4.86 -1.88 10.29
C LEU A 213 5.26 -1.02 9.07
N PRO A 214 4.76 -1.28 7.85
CA PRO A 214 5.08 -0.46 6.68
C PRO A 214 4.72 1.01 6.90
N GLY A 215 3.56 1.29 7.53
CA GLY A 215 3.15 2.65 7.83
C GLY A 215 4.11 3.37 8.77
N VAL A 216 4.66 2.68 9.78
CA VAL A 216 5.67 3.25 10.68
C VAL A 216 6.96 3.57 9.91
N VAL A 217 7.45 2.62 9.10
CA VAL A 217 8.67 2.80 8.31
C VAL A 217 8.52 3.94 7.30
N THR A 218 7.41 3.98 6.55
CA THR A 218 7.12 5.07 5.61
C THR A 218 7.04 6.42 6.31
N SER A 219 6.45 6.49 7.51
CA SER A 219 6.36 7.73 8.25
C SER A 219 7.72 8.22 8.76
N LEU A 220 8.57 7.29 9.22
CA LEU A 220 9.96 7.60 9.60
C LEU A 220 10.78 8.08 8.40
N TRP A 221 10.61 7.42 7.25
CA TRP A 221 11.26 7.82 6.00
C TRP A 221 10.82 9.22 5.58
N SER A 222 9.53 9.52 5.64
CA SER A 222 8.95 10.83 5.32
C SER A 222 9.45 11.93 6.28
N LEU A 223 9.63 11.60 7.56
CA LEU A 223 10.14 12.51 8.58
C LEU A 223 11.63 12.82 8.42
N PHE A 224 12.48 11.79 8.27
CA PHE A 224 13.93 11.95 8.30
C PHE A 224 14.54 12.29 6.94
N TRP A 225 14.06 11.65 5.87
CA TRP A 225 14.61 11.81 4.53
C TRP A 225 13.99 13.00 3.81
N PHE A 226 12.67 12.97 3.60
CA PHE A 226 11.97 14.01 2.84
C PHE A 226 11.66 15.26 3.66
N ARG A 227 11.65 15.15 5.00
CA ARG A 227 11.36 16.25 5.93
C ARG A 227 10.01 16.94 5.64
N GLU A 228 9.03 16.19 5.14
CA GLU A 228 7.72 16.70 4.72
C GLU A 228 6.81 17.06 5.90
N ILE A 229 7.00 16.37 7.03
CA ILE A 229 6.20 16.57 8.23
C ILE A 229 6.88 17.64 9.07
N VAL A 230 6.37 18.88 8.99
CA VAL A 230 6.91 20.00 9.76
C VAL A 230 5.85 20.56 10.71
N GLY A 231 6.27 20.91 11.92
CA GLY A 231 5.46 21.64 12.91
C GLY A 231 5.15 20.84 14.17
N LYS A 232 5.13 21.52 15.31
CA LYS A 232 4.96 20.90 16.64
C LYS A 232 3.69 20.04 16.75
N LYS A 233 2.56 20.52 16.21
CA LYS A 233 1.28 19.78 16.21
C LYS A 233 1.34 18.52 15.36
N ASN A 234 1.94 18.60 14.17
CA ASN A 234 2.12 17.46 13.28
C ASN A 234 3.06 16.41 13.89
N TYR A 235 4.12 16.82 14.58
CA TYR A 235 4.99 15.89 15.31
C TYR A 235 4.27 15.18 16.47
N ILE A 236 3.38 15.88 17.18
CA ILE A 236 2.56 15.25 18.23
C ILE A 236 1.61 14.21 17.62
N TYR A 237 0.89 14.55 16.54
CA TYR A 237 0.00 13.59 15.87
C TYR A 237 0.77 12.38 15.34
N LEU A 238 1.93 12.61 14.72
CA LEU A 238 2.81 11.55 14.25
C LEU A 238 3.28 10.66 15.40
N GLY A 239 3.79 11.25 16.49
CA GLY A 239 4.26 10.52 17.67
C GLY A 239 3.16 9.68 18.32
N CYS A 240 1.98 10.26 18.54
CA CYS A 240 0.82 9.54 19.07
C CYS A 240 0.37 8.40 18.14
N GLY A 241 0.28 8.67 16.83
CA GLY A 241 -0.08 7.67 15.83
C GLY A 241 0.91 6.51 15.78
N MET A 242 2.22 6.81 15.81
CA MET A 242 3.28 5.81 15.86
C MET A 242 3.26 4.99 17.14
N PHE A 243 3.06 5.63 18.30
CA PHE A 243 2.96 4.94 19.57
C PHE A 243 1.80 3.95 19.59
N LEU A 244 0.60 4.39 19.17
CA LEU A 244 -0.57 3.52 19.06
C LEU A 244 -0.34 2.36 18.09
N ARG A 245 0.39 2.60 17.00
CA ARG A 245 0.78 1.57 16.03
C ARG A 245 1.73 0.53 16.63
N CYS A 246 2.81 0.97 17.27
CA CYS A 246 3.73 0.05 17.94
C CYS A 246 3.03 -0.76 19.02
N LEU A 247 2.16 -0.12 19.82
CA LEU A 247 1.36 -0.79 20.83
C LEU A 247 0.43 -1.84 20.19
N ALA A 248 -0.30 -1.48 19.13
CA ALA A 248 -1.13 -2.43 18.40
C ALA A 248 -0.34 -3.64 17.87
N ALA A 249 0.86 -3.44 17.30
CA ALA A 249 1.70 -4.54 16.83
C ALA A 249 2.12 -5.47 17.98
N LEU A 250 2.50 -4.90 19.13
CA LEU A 250 2.84 -5.66 20.34
C LEU A 250 1.66 -6.49 20.84
N LEU A 251 0.47 -5.89 20.95
CA LEU A 251 -0.75 -6.61 21.35
C LEU A 251 -1.10 -7.73 20.36
N SER A 252 -0.91 -7.48 19.06
CA SER A 252 -1.12 -8.52 18.05
C SER A 252 -0.16 -9.68 18.25
N GLY A 253 1.15 -9.41 18.39
CA GLY A 253 2.15 -10.45 18.62
C GLY A 253 1.89 -11.27 19.89
N LEU A 254 1.45 -10.62 20.97
CA LEU A 254 1.07 -11.29 22.23
C LEU A 254 -0.23 -12.12 22.11
N SER A 255 -1.02 -11.90 21.04
CA SER A 255 -2.25 -12.65 20.78
C SER A 255 -2.06 -13.95 20.00
N ALA A 256 -0.82 -14.30 19.64
CA ALA A 256 -0.44 -15.55 18.95
C ALA A 256 -0.50 -16.76 19.89
#